data_AF-A0A519HBV6-F1
#
_entry.id   AF-A0A519HBV6-F1
#
_cell.length_a   1.000
_cell.length_b   1.000
_cell.length_c   1.000
_cell.angle_alpha   90.00
_cell.angle_beta   90.00
_cell.angle_gamma   90.00
#
_symmetry.space_group_name_H-M   'P 1'
#
loop_
_entity.id
_entity.type
_entity.pdbx_description
1 polymer ?
#
loop_
_entity_poly.entity_id
_entity_poly.type
_entity_poly.pdbx_seq_one_letter_code
_entity_poly.pdbx_strand_id
1 'polypeptide(L)'
;MALSHEQAVIDDLRTQLARQVGLAASKDFLGFIAADKEFHRLMYVAAGPPRLWGVVTRMSGHVDRLRLLHIPTSGKTESILGAHQAILEAIESRDAEAAQHAVRDHLSGTLASVDEIQQRHPEYFILS
;
A
#
# COMPACT_ATOMS: atom_id res chain seq x y z
N MET A 1 3.55 27.98 1.39
CA MET A 1 4.65 27.02 1.10
C MET A 1 4.38 25.63 1.69
N ALA A 2 3.96 25.49 2.95
CA ALA A 2 3.58 24.17 3.51
C ALA A 2 2.26 23.60 2.91
N LEU A 3 1.20 24.43 2.84
CA LEU A 3 -0.11 24.04 2.29
C LEU A 3 -0.06 23.62 0.81
N SER A 4 0.82 24.24 0.02
CA SER A 4 1.02 23.90 -1.40
C SER A 4 1.72 22.56 -1.60
N HIS A 5 2.58 22.17 -0.65
CA HIS A 5 3.26 20.87 -0.68
C HIS A 5 2.31 19.74 -0.24
N GLU A 6 1.47 20.01 0.77
CA GLU A 6 0.42 19.09 1.22
C GLU A 6 -0.60 18.79 0.11
N GLN A 7 -1.08 19.84 -0.58
CA GLN A 7 -2.01 19.66 -1.69
C GLN A 7 -1.40 18.86 -2.85
N ALA A 8 -0.14 19.12 -3.19
CA ALA A 8 0.56 18.36 -4.24
C ALA A 8 0.66 16.87 -3.91
N VAL A 9 0.93 16.52 -2.65
CA VAL A 9 0.95 15.11 -2.20
C VAL A 9 -0.44 14.47 -2.35
N ILE A 10 -1.50 15.17 -1.95
CA ILE A 10 -2.87 14.66 -2.09
C ILE A 10 -3.21 14.40 -3.56
N ASP A 11 -2.85 15.32 -4.46
CA ASP A 11 -3.11 15.18 -5.89
C ASP A 11 -2.31 14.02 -6.50
N ASP A 12 -1.05 13.82 -6.07
CA ASP A 12 -0.24 12.68 -6.48
C ASP A 12 -0.82 11.35 -5.98
N LEU A 13 -1.27 11.28 -4.72
CA LEU A 13 -1.92 10.09 -4.15
C LEU A 13 -3.21 9.75 -4.90
N ARG A 14 -4.05 10.75 -5.21
CA ARG A 14 -5.27 10.59 -5.99
C ARG A 14 -4.96 10.07 -7.40
N THR A 15 -3.90 10.56 -8.02
CA THR A 15 -3.43 10.11 -9.34
C THR A 15 -3.01 8.65 -9.31
N GLN A 16 -2.24 8.24 -8.29
CA GLN A 16 -1.85 6.83 -8.15
C GLN A 16 -3.03 5.91 -7.85
N LEU A 17 -3.98 6.34 -7.01
CA LEU A 17 -5.17 5.54 -6.72
C LEU A 17 -6.02 5.33 -7.98
N ALA A 18 -6.25 6.39 -8.77
CA ALA A 18 -6.95 6.27 -10.05
C ALA A 18 -6.24 5.32 -11.02
N ARG A 19 -4.90 5.35 -11.04
CA ARG A 19 -4.09 4.41 -11.82
C ARG A 19 -4.29 2.97 -11.35
N GLN A 20 -4.26 2.71 -10.03
CA GLN A 20 -4.51 1.39 -9.47
C GLN A 20 -5.91 0.86 -9.85
N VAL A 21 -6.94 1.72 -9.83
CA VAL A 21 -8.31 1.34 -10.26
C VAL A 21 -8.32 0.85 -11.71
N GLY A 22 -7.70 1.59 -12.64
CA GLY A 22 -7.63 1.19 -14.06
C GLY A 22 -6.84 -0.10 -14.29
N LEU A 23 -5.76 -0.29 -13.54
CA LEU A 23 -4.91 -1.49 -13.61
C LEU A 23 -5.62 -2.73 -13.04
N ALA A 24 -6.37 -2.57 -11.94
CA ALA A 24 -7.20 -3.64 -11.40
C ALA A 24 -8.31 -4.04 -12.39
N ALA A 25 -9.01 -3.07 -12.98
CA ALA A 25 -10.06 -3.32 -13.96
C ALA A 25 -9.56 -4.05 -15.22
N SER A 26 -8.33 -3.76 -15.65
CA SER A 26 -7.67 -4.43 -16.78
C SER A 26 -6.94 -5.73 -16.38
N LYS A 27 -6.93 -6.10 -15.09
CA LYS A 27 -6.17 -7.23 -14.53
C LYS A 27 -4.67 -7.17 -14.80
N ASP A 28 -4.12 -5.97 -14.97
CA ASP A 28 -2.67 -5.75 -15.05
C ASP A 28 -2.08 -5.71 -13.63
N PHE A 29 -1.83 -6.90 -13.07
CA PHE A 29 -1.32 -7.05 -11.71
C PHE A 29 0.10 -6.52 -11.53
N LEU A 30 0.96 -6.62 -12.55
CA LEU A 30 2.32 -6.09 -12.47
C LEU A 30 2.31 -4.57 -12.45
N GLY A 31 1.50 -3.96 -13.31
CA GLY A 31 1.26 -2.53 -13.27
C GLY A 31 0.65 -2.10 -11.92
N PHE A 32 -0.32 -2.85 -11.40
CA PHE A 32 -0.95 -2.57 -10.12
C PHE A 32 0.07 -2.57 -8.98
N ILE A 33 0.95 -3.58 -8.92
CA ILE A 33 2.03 -3.67 -7.92
C ILE A 33 2.96 -2.45 -8.02
N ALA A 34 3.30 -2.01 -9.23
CA ALA A 34 4.15 -0.84 -9.41
C ALA A 34 3.46 0.45 -8.93
N ALA A 35 2.17 0.62 -9.23
CA ALA A 35 1.38 1.77 -8.76
C ALA A 35 1.16 1.74 -7.24
N ASP A 36 0.95 0.56 -6.65
CA ASP A 36 0.84 0.33 -5.21
C ASP A 36 2.12 0.79 -4.48
N LYS A 37 3.29 0.37 -4.97
CA LYS A 37 4.59 0.81 -4.43
C LYS A 37 4.78 2.33 -4.50
N GLU A 38 4.33 2.95 -5.58
CA GLU A 38 4.45 4.40 -5.75
C GLU A 38 3.51 5.17 -4.82
N PHE A 39 2.27 4.70 -4.64
CA PHE A 39 1.34 5.26 -3.65
C PHE A 39 1.96 5.27 -2.26
N HIS A 40 2.53 4.13 -1.85
CA HIS A 40 3.29 4.00 -0.62
C HIS A 40 4.47 4.96 -0.55
N ARG A 41 5.29 5.05 -1.61
CA ARG A 41 6.43 5.98 -1.69
C ARG A 41 6.02 7.43 -1.42
N LEU A 42 4.92 7.89 -2.01
CA LEU A 42 4.40 9.25 -1.82
C LEU A 42 4.02 9.52 -0.36
N MET A 43 3.33 8.57 0.28
CA MET A 43 3.02 8.67 1.71
C MET A 43 4.30 8.77 2.56
N TYR A 44 5.36 8.04 2.20
CA TYR A 44 6.61 8.04 2.95
C TYR A 44 7.35 9.35 2.86
N VAL A 45 7.40 9.95 1.66
CA VAL A 45 8.00 11.27 1.46
C VAL A 45 7.22 12.34 2.21
N ALA A 46 5.90 12.23 2.26
CA ALA A 46 5.04 13.18 2.96
C ALA A 46 5.16 13.12 4.49
N ALA A 47 5.44 11.95 5.08
CA ALA A 47 5.45 11.74 6.53
C ALA A 47 6.69 12.25 7.29
N GLY A 48 7.72 12.78 6.62
CA GLY A 48 8.91 13.34 7.29
C GLY A 48 10.01 12.32 7.63
N PRO A 49 10.83 12.52 8.68
CA PRO A 49 12.24 12.12 8.64
C PRO A 49 12.49 10.60 8.55
N PRO A 50 13.57 10.18 7.85
CA PRO A 50 13.75 8.83 7.28
C PRO A 50 13.90 7.67 8.27
N ARG A 51 13.96 7.96 9.58
CA ARG A 51 14.51 7.05 10.60
C ARG A 51 13.50 5.98 11.04
N LEU A 52 12.20 6.25 10.95
CA LEU A 52 11.16 5.20 11.06
C LEU A 52 11.05 4.40 9.76
N TRP A 53 11.34 5.05 8.63
CA TRP A 53 11.06 4.52 7.31
C TRP A 53 12.10 3.49 6.84
N GLY A 54 13.39 3.69 7.13
CA GLY A 54 14.44 2.72 6.79
C GLY A 54 14.30 1.34 7.45
N VAL A 55 13.42 1.18 8.44
CA VAL A 55 12.99 -0.11 8.98
C VAL A 55 11.94 -0.75 8.07
N VAL A 56 10.93 0.03 7.66
CA VAL A 56 9.90 -0.44 6.74
C VAL A 56 10.48 -0.74 5.35
N THR A 57 11.44 0.04 4.85
CA THR A 57 12.12 -0.22 3.55
C THR A 57 12.94 -1.51 3.56
N ARG A 58 13.53 -1.90 4.70
CA ARG A 58 14.22 -3.19 4.84
C ARG A 58 13.23 -4.35 4.93
N MET A 59 12.06 -4.12 5.52
CA MET A 59 10.93 -5.05 5.46
C MET A 59 10.24 -5.07 4.08
N SER A 60 10.41 -4.02 3.26
CA SER A 60 9.77 -3.90 1.95
C SER A 60 10.17 -5.00 0.99
N GLY A 61 11.37 -5.58 1.09
CA GLY A 61 11.72 -6.75 0.26
C GLY A 61 10.82 -7.96 0.51
N HIS A 62 10.49 -8.24 1.78
CA HIS A 62 9.56 -9.30 2.15
C HIS A 62 8.12 -8.92 1.82
N VAL A 63 7.71 -7.67 2.09
CA VAL A 63 6.37 -7.17 1.76
C VAL A 63 6.13 -7.13 0.25
N ASP A 64 7.13 -6.78 -0.56
CA ASP A 64 7.04 -6.76 -2.01
C ASP A 64 6.90 -8.16 -2.60
N ARG A 65 7.58 -9.15 -2.02
CA ARG A 65 7.41 -10.56 -2.38
C ARG A 65 6.01 -11.06 -2.01
N LEU A 66 5.52 -10.71 -0.82
CA LEU A 66 4.14 -11.03 -0.39
C LEU A 66 3.11 -10.39 -1.34
N ARG A 67 3.32 -9.12 -1.74
CA ARG A 67 2.47 -8.43 -2.73
C ARG A 67 2.42 -9.14 -4.07
N LEU A 68 3.58 -9.59 -4.58
CA LEU A 68 3.65 -10.33 -5.84
C LEU A 68 2.85 -11.65 -5.79
N LEU A 69 2.90 -12.35 -4.67
CA LEU A 69 2.19 -13.62 -4.48
C LEU A 69 0.70 -13.42 -4.17
N HIS A 70 0.33 -12.31 -3.54
CA HIS A 70 -1.01 -12.12 -3.00
C HIS A 70 -1.93 -11.27 -3.88
N ILE A 71 -1.42 -10.23 -4.55
CA ILE A 71 -2.26 -9.37 -5.40
C ILE A 71 -3.01 -10.14 -6.52
N PRO A 72 -2.45 -11.20 -7.13
CA PRO A 72 -3.18 -12.00 -8.11
C PRO A 72 -4.34 -12.84 -7.53
N THR A 73 -4.55 -12.89 -6.21
CA THR A 73 -5.66 -13.64 -5.63
C THR A 73 -6.99 -12.89 -5.78
N SER A 74 -8.07 -13.66 -5.93
CA SER A 74 -9.40 -13.10 -6.17
C SER A 74 -9.82 -12.15 -5.05
N GLY A 75 -10.27 -10.94 -5.41
CA GLY A 75 -10.77 -9.94 -4.47
C GLY A 75 -9.68 -9.10 -3.77
N LYS A 76 -8.39 -9.42 -3.99
CA LYS A 76 -7.31 -8.72 -3.26
C LYS A 76 -7.10 -7.30 -3.76
N THR A 77 -7.19 -7.08 -5.07
CA THR A 77 -7.11 -5.74 -5.67
C THR A 77 -8.18 -4.82 -5.12
N GLU A 78 -9.41 -5.31 -4.96
CA GLU A 78 -10.56 -4.57 -4.44
C GLU A 78 -10.36 -4.21 -2.96
N SER A 79 -9.85 -5.15 -2.16
CA SER A 79 -9.50 -4.90 -0.77
C SER A 79 -8.42 -3.82 -0.62
N ILE A 80 -7.36 -3.86 -1.44
CA ILE A 80 -6.29 -2.85 -1.42
C ILE A 80 -6.82 -1.48 -1.84
N LEU A 81 -7.64 -1.43 -2.89
CA LEU A 81 -8.25 -0.17 -3.35
C LEU A 81 -9.12 0.46 -2.27
N GLY A 82 -9.92 -0.33 -1.56
CA GLY A 82 -10.72 0.16 -0.43
C GLY A 82 -9.87 0.75 0.70
N ALA A 83 -8.77 0.07 1.05
CA ALA A 83 -7.85 0.56 2.08
C ALA A 83 -7.14 1.86 1.64
N HIS A 84 -6.67 1.94 0.39
CA HIS A 84 -6.02 3.13 -0.13
C HIS A 84 -6.97 4.33 -0.23
N GLN A 85 -8.23 4.10 -0.60
CA GLN A 85 -9.27 5.12 -0.58
C GLN A 85 -9.49 5.66 0.84
N ALA A 86 -9.63 4.80 1.84
CA ALA A 86 -9.81 5.21 3.24
C ALA A 86 -8.62 6.04 3.77
N ILE A 87 -7.39 5.67 3.40
CA ILE A 87 -6.18 6.43 3.73
C ILE A 87 -6.23 7.82 3.09
N LEU A 88 -6.54 7.91 1.79
CA LEU A 88 -6.60 9.18 1.07
C LEU A 88 -7.68 10.10 1.67
N GLU A 89 -8.87 9.58 1.95
CA GLU A 89 -9.97 10.34 2.57
C GLU A 89 -9.59 10.91 3.93
N ALA A 90 -8.90 10.13 4.77
CA ALA A 90 -8.43 10.58 6.07
C ALA A 90 -7.33 11.66 5.97
N ILE A 91 -6.47 11.56 4.96
CA ILE A 91 -5.46 12.61 4.68
C ILE A 91 -6.15 13.89 4.18
N GLU A 92 -7.11 13.77 3.26
CA GLU A 92 -7.87 14.90 2.71
C GLU A 92 -8.69 15.63 3.77
N SER A 93 -9.25 14.90 4.73
CA SER A 93 -9.98 15.47 5.87
C SER A 93 -9.08 16.06 6.95
N ARG A 94 -7.75 15.88 6.82
CA ARG A 94 -6.73 16.25 7.82
C ARG A 94 -6.94 15.58 9.18
N ASP A 95 -7.55 14.41 9.18
CA ASP A 95 -7.75 13.60 10.38
C ASP A 95 -6.56 12.64 10.56
N ALA A 96 -5.59 13.08 11.36
CA ALA A 96 -4.38 12.32 11.62
C ALA A 96 -4.66 10.99 12.36
N GLU A 97 -5.70 10.92 13.18
CA GLU A 97 -6.06 9.69 13.91
C GLU A 97 -6.69 8.68 12.95
N ALA A 98 -7.64 9.12 12.12
CA ALA A 98 -8.24 8.29 11.09
C ALA A 98 -7.19 7.79 10.09
N ALA A 99 -6.23 8.63 9.69
CA ALA A 99 -5.16 8.23 8.79
C ALA A 99 -4.27 7.16 9.42
N GLN A 100 -3.90 7.30 10.70
CA GLN A 100 -3.13 6.29 11.42
C GLN A 100 -3.89 4.97 11.59
N HIS A 101 -5.20 5.02 11.79
CA HIS A 101 -6.04 3.83 11.90
C HIS A 101 -6.11 3.09 10.54
N ALA A 102 -6.44 3.82 9.47
CA ALA A 102 -6.52 3.26 8.11
C ALA A 102 -5.21 2.62 7.65
N VAL A 103 -4.05 3.23 7.97
CA VAL A 103 -2.74 2.64 7.68
C VAL A 103 -2.49 1.36 8.48
N ARG A 104 -2.88 1.33 9.76
CA ARG A 104 -2.73 0.13 10.59
C ARG A 104 -3.58 -1.03 10.07
N ASP A 105 -4.81 -0.76 9.67
CA ASP A 105 -5.71 -1.77 9.11
C ASP A 105 -5.17 -2.32 7.78
N HIS A 106 -4.70 -1.45 6.88
CA HIS A 106 -4.07 -1.83 5.61
C HIS A 106 -2.87 -2.78 5.80
N LEU A 107 -1.98 -2.45 6.74
CA LEU A 107 -0.82 -3.27 7.04
C LEU A 107 -1.21 -4.60 7.69
N SER A 108 -2.17 -4.57 8.62
CA SER A 108 -2.65 -5.76 9.32
C SER A 108 -3.29 -6.76 8.34
N GLY A 109 -4.07 -6.29 7.37
CA GLY A 109 -4.64 -7.12 6.30
C GLY A 109 -3.62 -7.68 5.32
N THR A 110 -2.40 -7.11 5.24
CA THR A 110 -1.30 -7.69 4.46
C THR A 110 -0.55 -8.75 5.26
N LEU A 111 -0.33 -8.51 6.56
CA LEU A 111 0.36 -9.43 7.46
C LEU A 111 -0.49 -10.65 7.83
N ALA A 112 -1.80 -10.49 7.99
CA ALA A 112 -2.72 -11.60 8.27
C ALA A 112 -2.78 -12.62 7.13
N SER A 113 -2.42 -12.21 5.91
CA SER A 113 -2.37 -13.11 4.75
C SER A 113 -1.06 -13.88 4.64
N VAL A 114 -0.09 -13.68 5.53
CA VAL A 114 1.19 -14.41 5.49
C VAL A 114 0.95 -15.92 5.62
N ASP A 115 0.12 -16.36 6.55
CA ASP A 115 -0.18 -17.78 6.76
C ASP A 115 -0.89 -18.39 5.52
N GLU A 116 -1.81 -17.63 4.92
CA GLU A 116 -2.50 -18.01 3.69
C GLU A 116 -1.55 -18.11 2.49
N ILE A 117 -0.64 -17.14 2.34
CA ILE A 117 0.38 -17.13 1.29
C ILE A 117 1.38 -18.27 1.50
N GLN A 118 1.77 -18.57 2.75
CA GLN A 118 2.61 -19.71 3.10
C GLN A 118 1.97 -21.04 2.71
N GLN A 119 0.66 -21.20 2.96
CA GLN A 119 -0.07 -22.40 2.58
C GLN A 119 -0.18 -22.58 1.06
N ARG A 120 -0.35 -21.49 0.30
CA ARG A 120 -0.47 -21.53 -1.16
C ARG A 120 0.86 -21.62 -1.89
N HIS A 121 1.94 -21.09 -1.30
CA HIS A 121 3.27 -20.99 -1.89
C HIS A 121 4.37 -21.48 -0.94
N PRO A 122 4.28 -22.73 -0.42
CA PRO A 122 5.23 -23.25 0.56
C PRO A 122 6.68 -23.26 0.07
N GLU A 123 6.89 -23.42 -1.24
CA GLU A 123 8.21 -23.40 -1.89
C GLU A 123 8.92 -22.03 -1.84
N TYR A 124 8.18 -20.96 -1.51
CA TYR A 124 8.72 -19.62 -1.38
C TYR A 124 9.09 -19.24 0.06
N PHE A 125 8.87 -20.11 1.05
CA PHE A 125 9.23 -19.90 2.46
C PHE A 125 10.18 -21.00 2.95
N ILE A 126 11.28 -20.61 3.59
CA ILE A 126 12.18 -21.54 4.26
C ILE A 126 11.64 -21.71 5.68
N LEU A 127 11.16 -22.91 6.02
CA LEU A 127 10.80 -23.25 7.40
C LEU A 127 12.07 -23.16 8.25
N SER A 128 12.12 -22.19 9.15
CA SER A 128 13.13 -22.08 10.22
C SER A 128 12.59 -22.68 11.51
#